data_AF-A0A813DAC9-F1
#
_entry.id   AF-A0A813DAC9-F1
#
_cell.length_a   1.000
_cell.length_b   1.000
_cell.length_c   1.000
_cell.angle_alpha   90.00
_cell.angle_beta   90.00
_cell.angle_gamma   90.00
#
_symmetry.space_group_name_H-M   'P 1'
#
loop_
_entity.id
_entity.type
_entity.pdbx_description
1 polymer ?
#
loop_
_entity_poly.entity_id
_entity_poly.type
_entity_poly.pdbx_seq_one_letter_code
_entity_poly.pdbx_strand_id
1 'polypeptide(L)'
;AEALYRTASSQGHLEATFNLAVLLEKRGDLQEAEALCRTASSQGHLSATFFLACLLEKRGDLQEAEALCRTASSQGHLEATFILAFLLEKRGDLQETDALFRTASSQGHCVATFNLAVLLQKRGDLQEAEALYRTASSQGHLPATVMLASLLETRGDLQEAEALYRTASSQGHLQATFNLAVLLEKRGDLQEAEALCRTASNQGYLEATVMLASLLGDRGDLQQADALFRTASSQGHCVATFNLAVLLQKRGDLQEAEALYRTAISQGHLRATSKLAVLLVKRGDLQKAEALCRTASMSTEPSVASQQARSAPCNSKLAQFVLGETAFKSGDRVQAHGLTSVGAVALNGHCATVLPCEGPARRVSGDRVPVEIGGGGQRLVGPENSRPWSDVEELGDVTAQATGSASRTAATSSLADGSSIRTVDLAFAAGCEGELEADPAT
;
A
#
# COMPACT_ATOMS: atom_id res chain seq x y z
N ALA A 1 46.41 13.89 21.44
CA ALA A 1 45.27 13.23 22.10
C ALA A 1 45.59 11.76 22.37
N GLU A 2 45.79 10.93 21.34
CA GLU A 2 46.02 9.48 21.51
C GLU A 2 47.16 9.12 22.48
N ALA A 3 48.35 9.71 22.35
CA ALA A 3 49.47 9.42 23.26
C ALA A 3 49.13 9.68 24.75
N LEU A 4 48.30 10.69 25.02
CA LEU A 4 47.80 11.00 26.36
C LEU A 4 46.80 9.93 26.82
N TYR A 5 45.88 9.51 25.94
CA TYR A 5 44.94 8.43 26.25
C TYR A 5 45.64 7.09 26.46
N ARG A 6 46.68 6.75 25.68
CA ARG A 6 47.51 5.55 25.91
C ARG A 6 48.19 5.57 27.27
N THR A 7 48.73 6.73 27.67
CA THR A 7 49.37 6.90 28.99
C THR A 7 48.36 6.80 30.13
N ALA A 8 47.19 7.42 30.01
CA ALA A 8 46.15 7.34 31.04
C ALA A 8 45.52 5.93 31.11
N SER A 9 45.35 5.27 29.96
CA SER A 9 44.86 3.89 29.88
C SER A 9 45.83 2.91 30.52
N SER A 10 47.14 3.07 30.35
CA SER A 10 48.14 2.21 31.01
C SER A 10 48.19 2.41 32.53
N GLN A 11 47.68 3.54 33.02
CA GLN A 11 47.48 3.82 34.44
C GLN A 11 46.12 3.33 34.98
N GLY A 12 45.30 2.66 34.15
CA GLY A 12 44.02 2.09 34.56
C GLY A 12 42.82 3.05 34.50
N HIS A 13 42.96 4.21 33.84
CA HIS A 13 41.85 5.17 33.75
C HIS A 13 40.81 4.73 32.71
N LEU A 14 39.70 4.15 33.17
CA LEU A 14 38.67 3.52 32.31
C LEU A 14 38.08 4.45 31.24
N GLU A 15 37.78 5.70 31.60
CA GLU A 15 37.27 6.69 30.64
C GLU A 15 38.32 6.99 29.55
N ALA A 16 39.61 6.95 29.88
CA ALA A 16 40.67 7.18 28.90
C ALA A 16 40.86 5.95 28.00
N THR A 17 40.72 4.74 28.56
CA THR A 17 40.68 3.48 27.81
C THR A 17 39.51 3.46 26.82
N PHE A 18 38.33 3.89 27.25
CA PHE A 18 37.16 4.01 26.38
C PHE A 18 37.36 5.05 25.27
N ASN A 19 37.80 6.27 25.61
CA ASN A 19 38.06 7.31 24.63
C ASN A 19 39.18 6.95 23.63
N LEU A 20 40.17 6.15 24.06
CA LEU A 20 41.16 5.57 23.16
C LEU A 20 40.52 4.58 22.16
N ALA A 21 39.65 3.70 22.65
CA ALA A 21 38.95 2.74 21.79
C ALA A 21 38.07 3.43 20.73
N VAL A 22 37.34 4.48 21.11
CA VAL A 22 36.55 5.29 20.17
C VAL A 22 37.44 5.97 19.12
N LEU A 23 38.62 6.45 19.51
CA LEU A 23 39.58 7.06 18.58
C LEU A 23 40.15 6.04 17.58
N LEU A 24 40.42 4.83 18.04
CA LEU A 24 40.96 3.74 17.21
C LEU A 24 39.90 3.19 16.25
N GLU A 25 38.64 3.08 16.67
CA GLU A 25 37.53 2.68 15.78
C GLU A 25 37.41 3.65 14.59
N LYS A 26 37.46 4.96 14.85
CA LYS A 26 37.44 5.99 13.80
C LYS A 26 38.61 5.92 12.82
N ARG A 27 39.71 5.28 13.21
CA ARG A 27 40.89 5.05 12.35
C ARG A 27 40.85 3.72 11.60
N GLY A 28 39.89 2.85 11.91
CA GLY A 28 39.79 1.50 11.36
C GLY A 28 40.56 0.44 12.15
N ASP A 29 41.17 0.78 13.28
CA ASP A 29 41.92 -0.14 14.14
C ASP A 29 40.97 -0.94 15.06
N LEU A 30 40.03 -1.67 14.45
CA LEU A 30 38.90 -2.31 15.14
C LEU A 30 39.31 -3.35 16.18
N GLN A 31 40.40 -4.10 15.92
CA GLN A 31 40.88 -5.13 16.85
C GLN A 31 41.41 -4.54 18.15
N GLU A 32 42.17 -3.44 18.06
CA GLU A 32 42.71 -2.77 19.25
C GLU A 32 41.58 -2.05 20.02
N ALA A 33 40.65 -1.42 19.30
CA ALA A 33 39.46 -0.82 19.89
C ALA A 33 38.63 -1.86 20.67
N GLU A 34 38.39 -3.03 20.10
CA GLU A 34 37.65 -4.12 20.76
C GLU A 34 38.37 -4.59 22.03
N ALA A 35 39.69 -4.80 21.99
CA ALA A 35 40.47 -5.25 23.14
C ALA A 35 40.42 -4.25 24.31
N LEU A 36 40.51 -2.96 24.01
CA LEU A 36 40.38 -1.89 24.99
C LEU A 36 38.96 -1.84 25.58
N CYS A 37 37.93 -2.01 24.75
CA CYS A 37 36.55 -2.08 25.20
C CYS A 37 36.26 -3.32 26.06
N ARG A 38 36.80 -4.50 25.73
CA ARG A 38 36.73 -5.70 26.59
C ARG A 38 37.37 -5.44 27.96
N THR A 39 38.53 -4.77 27.96
CA THR A 39 39.25 -4.41 29.20
C THR A 39 38.44 -3.45 30.06
N ALA A 40 37.87 -2.40 29.48
CA ALA A 40 37.05 -1.44 30.21
C ALA A 40 35.69 -2.02 30.64
N SER A 41 35.07 -2.85 29.81
CA SER A 41 33.80 -3.53 30.08
C SER A 41 33.92 -4.51 31.25
N SER A 42 34.98 -5.33 31.28
CA SER A 42 35.26 -6.24 32.41
C SER A 42 35.48 -5.53 33.75
N GLN A 43 35.79 -4.23 33.72
CA GLN A 43 35.93 -3.36 34.89
C GLN A 43 34.65 -2.54 35.18
N GLY A 44 33.54 -2.85 34.51
CA GLY A 44 32.23 -2.23 34.76
C GLY A 44 31.98 -0.91 34.02
N HIS A 45 32.80 -0.54 33.03
CA HIS A 45 32.57 0.69 32.26
C HIS A 45 31.38 0.50 31.30
N LEU A 46 30.25 1.12 31.61
CA LEU A 46 28.99 0.97 30.89
C LEU A 46 29.07 1.38 29.43
N SER A 47 29.61 2.56 29.12
CA SER A 47 29.73 3.04 27.75
C SER A 47 30.69 2.19 26.92
N ALA A 48 31.68 1.54 27.55
CA ALA A 48 32.59 0.63 26.86
C ALA A 48 31.93 -0.73 26.59
N THR A 49 31.08 -1.19 27.52
CA THR A 49 30.24 -2.39 27.36
C THR A 49 29.26 -2.21 26.21
N PHE A 50 28.58 -1.05 26.15
CA PHE A 50 27.71 -0.69 25.03
C PHE A 50 28.48 -0.59 23.70
N PHE A 51 29.62 0.12 23.68
CA PHE A 51 30.41 0.27 22.46
C PHE A 51 30.96 -1.06 21.95
N LEU A 52 31.35 -1.96 22.86
CA LEU A 52 31.73 -3.33 22.50
C LEU A 52 30.57 -4.08 21.84
N ALA A 53 29.34 -3.95 22.35
CA ALA A 53 28.18 -4.56 21.74
C ALA A 53 27.94 -4.05 20.31
N CYS A 54 28.08 -2.74 20.07
CA CYS A 54 27.98 -2.16 18.74
C CYS A 54 29.07 -2.68 17.78
N LEU A 55 30.30 -2.84 18.24
CA LEU A 55 31.39 -3.41 17.44
C LEU A 55 31.09 -4.86 17.04
N LEU A 56 30.56 -5.66 17.97
CA LEU A 56 30.22 -7.06 17.74
C LEU A 56 28.99 -7.21 16.83
N GLU A 57 27.98 -6.32 16.95
CA GLU A 57 26.85 -6.26 16.02
C GLU A 57 27.33 -6.02 14.57
N LYS A 58 28.22 -5.04 14.36
CA LYS A 58 28.82 -4.76 13.04
C LYS A 58 29.59 -5.97 12.49
N ARG A 59 30.19 -6.80 13.36
CA ARG A 59 30.90 -8.04 12.98
C ARG A 59 29.97 -9.22 12.71
N GLY A 60 28.70 -9.13 13.11
CA GLY A 60 27.70 -10.20 13.00
C GLY A 60 27.59 -11.11 14.23
N ASP A 61 28.31 -10.82 15.31
CA ASP A 61 28.27 -11.61 16.56
C ASP A 61 27.11 -11.18 17.46
N LEU A 62 25.90 -11.37 16.95
CA LEU A 62 24.65 -10.89 17.58
C LEU A 62 24.42 -11.46 18.99
N GLN A 63 24.88 -12.68 19.27
CA GLN A 63 24.69 -13.31 20.58
C GLN A 63 25.53 -12.63 21.68
N GLU A 64 26.81 -12.35 21.40
CA GLU A 64 27.69 -11.67 22.36
C GLU A 64 27.25 -10.21 22.52
N ALA A 65 26.87 -9.54 21.42
CA ALA A 65 26.31 -8.19 21.45
C ALA A 65 25.04 -8.10 22.32
N GLU A 66 24.11 -9.04 22.18
CA GLU A 66 22.89 -9.11 23.00
C GLU A 66 23.21 -9.28 24.49
N ALA A 67 24.14 -10.18 24.83
CA ALA A 67 24.54 -10.41 26.22
C ALA A 67 25.15 -9.17 26.88
N LEU A 68 25.98 -8.44 26.14
CA LEU A 68 26.57 -7.17 26.60
C LEU A 68 25.50 -6.08 26.72
N CYS A 69 24.57 -5.98 25.77
CA CYS A 69 23.44 -5.06 25.84
C CYS A 69 22.52 -5.37 27.03
N ARG A 70 22.23 -6.65 27.34
CA ARG A 70 21.51 -7.05 28.56
C ARG A 70 22.22 -6.60 29.83
N THR A 71 23.55 -6.79 29.87
CA THR A 71 24.36 -6.38 31.02
C THR A 71 24.30 -4.86 31.21
N ALA A 72 24.55 -4.09 30.16
CA ALA A 72 24.51 -2.63 30.22
C ALA A 72 23.09 -2.08 30.50
N SER A 73 22.05 -2.69 29.92
CA SER A 73 20.65 -2.33 30.16
C SER A 73 20.23 -2.60 31.61
N SER A 74 20.62 -3.74 32.19
CA SER A 74 20.34 -4.06 33.60
C SER A 74 20.97 -3.08 34.59
N GLN A 75 22.01 -2.36 34.15
CA GLN A 75 22.70 -1.33 34.91
C GLN A 75 22.21 0.10 34.56
N GLY A 76 21.14 0.22 33.77
CA GLY A 76 20.48 1.49 33.47
C GLY A 76 21.05 2.26 32.27
N HIS A 77 21.88 1.64 31.42
CA HIS A 77 22.35 2.31 30.20
C HIS A 77 21.20 2.41 29.18
N LEU A 78 20.78 3.64 28.88
CA LEU A 78 19.60 3.93 28.07
C LEU A 78 19.76 3.46 26.61
N GLU A 79 20.87 3.79 25.98
CA GLU A 79 21.18 3.40 24.60
C GLU A 79 21.30 1.88 24.46
N ALA A 80 21.91 1.20 25.45
CA ALA A 80 21.97 -0.26 25.45
C ALA A 80 20.59 -0.91 25.59
N THR A 81 19.69 -0.30 26.37
CA THR A 81 18.29 -0.73 26.49
C THR A 81 17.55 -0.61 25.16
N PHE A 82 17.76 0.49 24.43
CA PHE A 82 17.20 0.69 23.09
C PHE A 82 17.74 -0.32 22.08
N ILE A 83 19.06 -0.53 22.01
CA ILE A 83 19.67 -1.49 21.08
C ILE A 83 19.25 -2.92 21.40
N LEU A 84 19.15 -3.29 22.69
CA LEU A 84 18.62 -4.59 23.08
C LEU A 84 17.20 -4.81 22.54
N ALA A 85 16.32 -3.82 22.68
CA ALA A 85 14.95 -3.90 22.17
C ALA A 85 14.91 -4.11 20.65
N PHE A 86 15.78 -3.39 19.92
CA PHE A 86 15.91 -3.51 18.46
C PHE A 86 16.44 -4.89 18.01
N LEU A 87 17.44 -5.43 18.71
CA LEU A 87 17.96 -6.78 18.44
C LEU A 87 16.87 -7.85 18.66
N LEU A 88 16.09 -7.71 19.73
CA LEU A 88 14.99 -8.63 20.04
C LEU A 88 13.81 -8.50 19.06
N GLU A 89 13.53 -7.29 18.56
CA GLU A 89 12.52 -7.06 17.53
C GLU A 89 12.87 -7.82 16.25
N LYS A 90 14.14 -7.76 15.81
CA LYS A 90 14.64 -8.51 14.65
C LYS A 90 14.50 -10.03 14.83
N ARG A 91 14.59 -10.54 16.07
CA ARG A 91 14.39 -11.96 16.39
C ARG A 91 12.92 -12.35 16.54
N GLY A 92 12.01 -11.37 16.60
CA GLY A 92 10.58 -11.58 16.76
C GLY A 92 10.12 -11.75 18.22
N ASP A 93 10.96 -11.44 19.21
CA ASP A 93 10.55 -11.47 20.63
C ASP A 93 9.83 -10.17 21.01
N LEU A 94 8.58 -10.07 20.59
CA LEU A 94 7.79 -8.85 20.71
C LEU A 94 7.43 -8.48 22.16
N GLN A 95 7.46 -9.43 23.10
CA GLN A 95 7.11 -9.15 24.51
C GLN A 95 8.25 -8.45 25.24
N GLU A 96 9.47 -8.99 25.15
CA GLU A 96 10.64 -8.36 25.78
C GLU A 96 10.95 -7.01 25.10
N THR A 97 10.81 -6.93 23.77
CA THR A 97 10.95 -5.67 23.01
C THR A 97 10.01 -4.56 23.52
N ASP A 98 8.74 -4.87 23.77
CA ASP A 98 7.76 -3.88 24.26
C ASP A 98 8.17 -3.31 25.62
N ALA A 99 8.55 -4.18 26.56
CA ALA A 99 8.97 -3.78 27.90
C ALA A 99 10.24 -2.91 27.87
N LEU A 100 11.21 -3.25 27.03
CA LEU A 100 12.44 -2.47 26.88
C LEU A 100 12.21 -1.12 26.21
N PHE A 101 11.38 -1.06 25.17
CA PHE A 101 11.01 0.21 24.55
C PHE A 101 10.22 1.12 25.50
N ARG A 102 9.29 0.56 26.31
CA ARG A 102 8.61 1.31 27.37
C ARG A 102 9.58 1.86 28.40
N THR A 103 10.55 1.05 28.81
CA THR A 103 11.60 1.47 29.75
C THR A 103 12.42 2.62 29.17
N ALA A 104 12.93 2.48 27.95
CA ALA A 104 13.71 3.53 27.29
C ALA A 104 12.89 4.79 27.00
N SER A 105 11.63 4.65 26.60
CA SER A 105 10.70 5.77 26.39
C SER A 105 10.42 6.53 27.68
N SER A 106 10.19 5.83 28.79
CA SER A 106 9.96 6.45 30.11
C SER A 106 11.17 7.24 30.62
N GLN A 107 12.38 6.91 30.14
CA GLN A 107 13.63 7.62 30.42
C GLN A 107 13.91 8.75 29.42
N GLY A 108 12.98 9.05 28.50
CA GLY A 108 13.08 10.15 27.55
C GLY A 108 13.79 9.82 26.24
N HIS A 109 14.03 8.54 25.92
CA HIS A 109 14.67 8.18 24.65
C HIS A 109 13.69 8.37 23.48
N CYS A 110 13.90 9.42 22.70
CA CYS A 110 13.00 9.84 21.62
C CYS A 110 12.78 8.75 20.56
N VAL A 111 13.85 8.10 20.10
CA VAL A 111 13.77 7.06 19.05
C VAL A 111 13.09 5.79 19.57
N ALA A 112 13.26 5.47 20.86
CA ALA A 112 12.57 4.34 21.48
C ALA A 112 11.07 4.62 21.59
N THR A 113 10.71 5.86 21.92
CA THR A 113 9.32 6.34 21.97
C THR A 113 8.66 6.21 20.59
N PHE A 114 9.35 6.61 19.52
CA PHE A 114 8.87 6.41 18.14
C PHE A 114 8.72 4.92 17.77
N ASN A 115 9.71 4.08 18.08
CA ASN A 115 9.64 2.65 17.76
C ASN A 115 8.54 1.93 18.54
N LEU A 116 8.32 2.30 19.81
CA LEU A 116 7.18 1.81 20.59
C LEU A 116 5.85 2.18 19.93
N ALA A 117 5.72 3.41 19.45
CA ALA A 117 4.52 3.86 18.74
C ALA A 117 4.27 3.02 17.47
N VAL A 118 5.31 2.75 16.68
CA VAL A 118 5.23 1.89 15.49
C VAL A 118 4.82 0.46 15.86
N LEU A 119 5.40 -0.10 16.91
CA LEU A 119 5.06 -1.44 17.40
C LEU A 119 3.59 -1.54 17.82
N LEU A 120 3.10 -0.56 18.56
CA LEU A 120 1.70 -0.49 19.02
C LEU A 120 0.73 -0.25 17.85
N GLN A 121 1.10 0.60 16.89
CA GLN A 121 0.31 0.79 15.68
C GLN A 121 0.15 -0.52 14.90
N LYS A 122 1.22 -1.32 14.75
CA LYS A 122 1.17 -2.64 14.09
C LYS A 122 0.27 -3.64 14.83
N ARG A 123 0.14 -3.51 16.15
CA ARG A 123 -0.77 -4.33 16.99
C ARG A 123 -2.22 -3.84 16.97
N GLY A 124 -2.48 -2.64 16.46
CA GLY A 124 -3.80 -2.02 16.44
C GLY A 124 -4.09 -1.11 17.64
N ASP A 125 -3.11 -0.87 18.52
CA ASP A 125 -3.23 -0.02 19.70
C ASP A 125 -3.06 1.47 19.33
N LEU A 126 -3.93 1.96 18.44
CA LEU A 126 -3.78 3.25 17.76
C LEU A 126 -3.78 4.46 18.71
N GLN A 127 -4.55 4.42 19.80
CA GLN A 127 -4.63 5.53 20.76
C GLN A 127 -3.30 5.73 21.51
N GLU A 128 -2.68 4.63 21.95
CA GLU A 128 -1.40 4.69 22.64
C GLU A 128 -0.27 5.07 21.67
N ALA A 129 -0.31 4.51 20.45
CA ALA A 129 0.61 4.90 19.39
C ALA A 129 0.55 6.40 19.08
N GLU A 130 -0.64 6.99 18.99
CA GLU A 130 -0.83 8.43 18.77
C GLU A 130 -0.20 9.27 19.89
N ALA A 131 -0.41 8.90 21.16
CA ALA A 131 0.17 9.60 22.31
C ALA A 131 1.71 9.58 22.28
N LEU A 132 2.29 8.44 21.92
CA LEU A 132 3.74 8.29 21.79
C LEU A 132 4.27 9.05 20.58
N TYR A 133 3.57 9.04 19.44
CA TYR A 133 3.94 9.85 18.28
C TYR A 133 3.91 11.35 18.61
N ARG A 134 2.89 11.84 19.33
CA ARG A 134 2.86 13.22 19.82
C ARG A 134 4.06 13.53 20.72
N THR A 135 4.41 12.61 21.61
CA THR A 135 5.56 12.76 22.51
C THR A 135 6.86 12.88 21.70
N ALA A 136 7.14 11.94 20.79
CA ALA A 136 8.33 11.99 19.95
C ALA A 136 8.34 13.20 18.99
N SER A 137 7.19 13.58 18.44
CA SER A 137 7.05 14.77 17.58
C SER A 137 7.36 16.06 18.34
N SER A 138 6.90 16.18 19.60
CA SER A 138 7.20 17.33 20.47
C SER A 138 8.68 17.46 20.81
N GLN A 139 9.44 16.37 20.72
CA GLN A 139 10.90 16.33 20.88
C GLN A 139 11.65 16.62 19.56
N GLY A 140 10.94 16.93 18.47
CA GLY A 140 11.52 17.25 17.17
C GLY A 140 11.78 16.05 16.26
N HIS A 141 11.25 14.86 16.58
CA HIS A 141 11.45 13.67 15.75
C HIS A 141 10.58 13.73 14.49
N LEU A 142 11.17 14.17 13.38
CA LEU A 142 10.47 14.35 12.10
C LEU A 142 9.72 13.10 11.60
N PRO A 143 10.29 11.88 11.63
CA PRO A 143 9.54 10.69 11.24
C PRO A 143 8.30 10.44 12.11
N ALA A 144 8.35 10.81 13.40
CA ALA A 144 7.19 10.68 14.29
C ALA A 144 6.11 11.70 13.93
N THR A 145 6.50 12.94 13.60
CA THR A 145 5.59 13.97 13.10
C THR A 145 4.85 13.52 11.83
N VAL A 146 5.56 12.87 10.89
CA VAL A 146 4.95 12.35 9.66
C VAL A 146 4.02 11.17 9.91
N MET A 147 4.40 10.24 10.80
CA MET A 147 3.54 9.11 11.17
C MET A 147 2.29 9.57 11.94
N LEU A 148 2.41 10.56 12.82
CA LEU A 148 1.28 11.20 13.47
C LEU A 148 0.34 11.84 12.45
N ALA A 149 0.87 12.61 11.51
CA ALA A 149 0.08 13.25 10.46
C ALA A 149 -0.68 12.21 9.60
N SER A 150 -0.01 11.12 9.22
CA SER A 150 -0.62 10.01 8.48
C SER A 150 -1.74 9.34 9.28
N LEU A 151 -1.50 9.06 10.56
CA LEU A 151 -2.52 8.48 11.45
C LEU A 151 -3.76 9.40 11.55
N LEU A 152 -3.55 10.70 11.73
CA LEU A 152 -4.62 11.70 11.77
C LEU A 152 -5.36 11.83 10.43
N GLU A 153 -4.63 11.81 9.30
CA GLU A 153 -5.23 11.80 7.96
C GLU A 153 -6.16 10.61 7.78
N THR A 154 -5.74 9.40 8.18
CA THR A 154 -6.57 8.19 8.08
C THR A 154 -7.81 8.23 8.98
N ARG A 155 -7.74 8.92 10.11
CA ARG A 155 -8.89 9.16 11.01
C ARG A 155 -9.83 10.26 10.50
N GLY A 156 -9.37 11.10 9.56
CA GLY A 156 -10.14 12.21 9.00
C GLY A 156 -9.83 13.58 9.63
N ASP A 157 -8.85 13.68 10.52
CA ASP A 157 -8.42 14.92 11.15
C ASP A 157 -7.48 15.71 10.23
N LEU A 158 -7.97 16.07 9.05
CA LEU A 158 -7.16 16.58 7.94
C LEU A 158 -6.44 17.90 8.28
N GLN A 159 -7.03 18.76 9.11
CA GLN A 159 -6.42 20.04 9.48
C GLN A 159 -5.17 19.87 10.36
N GLU A 160 -5.23 18.99 11.35
CA GLU A 160 -4.08 18.70 12.22
C GLU A 160 -3.00 17.96 11.42
N ALA A 161 -3.40 16.99 10.58
CA ALA A 161 -2.49 16.30 9.66
C ALA A 161 -1.75 17.27 8.73
N GLU A 162 -2.45 18.22 8.10
CA GLU A 162 -1.86 19.25 7.24
C GLU A 162 -0.86 20.12 7.99
N ALA A 163 -1.18 20.56 9.21
CA ALA A 163 -0.28 21.38 10.02
C ALA A 163 1.02 20.63 10.36
N LEU A 164 0.92 19.34 10.69
CA LEU A 164 2.08 18.49 10.97
C LEU A 164 2.91 18.22 9.71
N TYR A 165 2.27 17.93 8.58
CA TYR A 165 2.98 17.77 7.30
C TYR A 165 3.68 19.07 6.87
N ARG A 166 3.05 20.24 7.03
CA ARG A 166 3.70 21.54 6.79
C ARG A 166 4.91 21.74 7.70
N THR A 167 4.78 21.42 8.97
CA THR A 167 5.88 21.52 9.94
C THR A 167 7.07 20.65 9.50
N ALA A 168 6.83 19.38 9.17
CA ALA A 168 7.89 18.47 8.72
C ALA A 168 8.46 18.86 7.34
N SER A 169 7.62 19.31 6.41
CA SER A 169 8.02 19.79 5.08
C SER A 169 8.93 21.03 5.18
N SER A 170 8.60 21.98 6.08
CA SER A 170 9.42 23.17 6.31
C SER A 170 10.82 22.86 6.86
N GLN A 171 11.00 21.68 7.46
CA GLN A 171 12.28 21.17 7.95
C GLN A 171 12.99 20.28 6.91
N GLY A 172 12.50 20.22 5.67
CA GLY A 172 13.11 19.49 4.56
C GLY A 172 12.70 18.02 4.45
N HIS A 173 11.71 17.54 5.20
CA HIS A 173 11.31 16.13 5.13
C HIS A 173 10.54 15.82 3.83
N LEU A 174 11.20 15.19 2.85
CA LEU A 174 10.67 14.97 1.50
C LEU A 174 9.37 14.17 1.45
N GLN A 175 9.26 13.09 2.23
CA GLN A 175 8.01 12.32 2.34
C GLN A 175 6.85 13.19 2.88
N ALA A 176 7.14 14.13 3.79
CA ALA A 176 6.11 15.00 4.35
C ALA A 176 5.65 16.02 3.32
N THR A 177 6.59 16.58 2.57
CA THR A 177 6.32 17.46 1.43
C THR A 177 5.45 16.77 0.38
N PHE A 178 5.75 15.51 0.06
CA PHE A 178 4.93 14.71 -0.85
C PHE A 178 3.54 14.41 -0.29
N ASN A 179 3.43 13.94 0.95
CA ASN A 179 2.13 13.65 1.57
C ASN A 179 1.26 14.91 1.69
N LEU A 180 1.86 16.07 1.97
CA LEU A 180 1.17 17.36 1.94
C LEU A 180 0.64 17.66 0.54
N ALA A 181 1.45 17.45 -0.50
CA ALA A 181 1.03 17.66 -1.88
C ALA A 181 -0.13 16.73 -2.27
N VAL A 182 -0.10 15.45 -1.85
CA VAL A 182 -1.21 14.49 -2.05
C VAL A 182 -2.48 14.96 -1.33
N LEU A 183 -2.35 15.42 -0.08
CA LEU A 183 -3.49 15.94 0.70
C LEU A 183 -4.14 17.14 0.00
N LEU A 184 -3.31 18.07 -0.49
CA LEU A 184 -3.75 19.28 -1.20
C LEU A 184 -4.37 18.96 -2.56
N GLU A 185 -3.81 18.00 -3.30
CA GLU A 185 -4.38 17.50 -4.55
C GLU A 185 -5.79 16.94 -4.32
N LYS A 186 -5.97 16.08 -3.30
CA LYS A 186 -7.29 15.52 -2.94
C LYS A 186 -8.30 16.61 -2.57
N ARG A 187 -7.86 17.72 -2.00
CA ARG A 187 -8.69 18.89 -1.67
C ARG A 187 -8.98 19.79 -2.87
N GLY A 188 -8.21 19.66 -3.95
CA GLY A 188 -8.32 20.47 -5.17
C GLY A 188 -7.36 21.66 -5.24
N ASP A 189 -6.44 21.80 -4.28
CA ASP A 189 -5.44 22.87 -4.23
C ASP A 189 -4.23 22.56 -5.14
N LEU A 190 -4.50 22.37 -6.43
CA LEU A 190 -3.53 21.83 -7.41
C LEU A 190 -2.27 22.70 -7.57
N GLN A 191 -2.37 24.02 -7.41
CA GLN A 191 -1.22 24.92 -7.56
C GLN A 191 -0.19 24.73 -6.44
N GLU A 192 -0.65 24.64 -5.19
CA GLU A 192 0.23 24.41 -4.04
C GLU A 192 0.81 22.98 -4.08
N ALA A 193 -0.03 22.00 -4.44
CA ALA A 193 0.42 20.62 -4.65
C ALA A 193 1.54 20.53 -5.71
N GLU A 194 1.38 21.20 -6.87
CA GLU A 194 2.40 21.23 -7.93
C GLU A 194 3.72 21.85 -7.42
N ALA A 195 3.65 22.96 -6.69
CA ALA A 195 4.83 23.64 -6.15
C ALA A 195 5.61 22.77 -5.15
N LEU A 196 4.90 22.03 -4.29
CA LEU A 196 5.48 21.09 -3.35
C LEU A 196 6.10 19.88 -4.08
N CYS A 197 5.40 19.31 -5.06
CA CYS A 197 5.94 18.25 -5.91
C CYS A 197 7.21 18.66 -6.62
N ARG A 198 7.24 19.88 -7.16
CA ARG A 198 8.43 20.44 -7.83
C ARG A 198 9.60 20.58 -6.87
N THR A 199 9.34 21.05 -5.66
CA THR A 199 10.36 21.16 -4.60
C THR A 199 10.94 19.79 -4.23
N ALA A 200 10.09 18.78 -4.03
CA ALA A 200 10.54 17.44 -3.68
C ALA A 200 11.21 16.71 -4.86
N SER A 201 10.70 16.88 -6.08
CA SER A 201 11.28 16.33 -7.32
C SER A 201 12.68 16.88 -7.60
N ASN A 202 12.89 18.19 -7.41
CA ASN A 202 14.21 18.81 -7.55
C ASN A 202 15.24 18.27 -6.54
N GLN A 203 14.78 17.69 -5.43
CA GLN A 203 15.62 17.05 -4.41
C GLN A 203 15.74 15.52 -4.63
N GLY A 204 15.27 15.01 -5.77
CA GLY A 204 15.41 13.60 -6.16
C GLY A 204 14.30 12.68 -5.66
N TYR A 205 13.23 13.20 -5.05
CA TYR A 205 12.13 12.36 -4.57
C TYR A 205 11.25 11.89 -5.75
N LEU A 206 11.32 10.58 -6.07
CA LEU A 206 10.77 10.02 -7.30
C LEU A 206 9.24 10.00 -7.33
N GLU A 207 8.59 9.73 -6.21
CA GLU A 207 7.13 9.72 -6.10
C GLU A 207 6.55 11.11 -6.38
N ALA A 208 7.20 12.17 -5.88
CA ALA A 208 6.83 13.55 -6.23
C ALA A 208 7.09 13.87 -7.70
N THR A 209 8.14 13.31 -8.29
CA THR A 209 8.42 13.47 -9.73
C THR A 209 7.30 12.88 -10.58
N VAL A 210 6.80 11.69 -10.22
CA VAL A 210 5.68 11.02 -10.89
C VAL A 210 4.37 11.78 -10.69
N MET A 211 4.12 12.30 -9.50
CA MET A 211 2.94 13.11 -9.23
C MET A 211 2.97 14.44 -9.99
N LEU A 212 4.13 15.12 -10.01
CA LEU A 212 4.32 16.34 -10.82
C LEU A 212 4.03 16.08 -12.30
N ALA A 213 4.57 14.99 -12.85
CA ALA A 213 4.32 14.60 -14.24
C ALA A 213 2.83 14.36 -14.51
N SER A 214 2.12 13.74 -13.56
CA SER A 214 0.68 13.48 -13.66
C SER A 214 -0.12 14.79 -13.64
N LEU A 215 0.16 15.69 -12.69
CA LEU A 215 -0.47 17.02 -12.59
C LEU A 215 -0.25 17.86 -13.87
N LEU A 216 0.97 17.87 -14.41
CA LEU A 216 1.29 18.57 -15.66
C LEU A 216 0.58 17.94 -16.86
N GLY A 217 0.51 16.60 -16.90
CA GLY A 217 -0.22 15.87 -17.94
C GLY A 217 -1.71 16.18 -17.95
N ASP A 218 -2.35 16.23 -16.78
CA ASP A 218 -3.77 16.56 -16.64
C ASP A 218 -4.09 18.01 -17.01
N ARG A 219 -3.14 18.92 -16.80
CA ARG A 219 -3.19 20.31 -17.28
C ARG A 219 -2.92 20.44 -18.78
N GLY A 220 -2.48 19.37 -19.44
CA GLY A 220 -2.19 19.32 -20.88
C GLY A 220 -0.74 19.63 -21.25
N ASP A 221 0.16 19.84 -20.29
CA ASP A 221 1.60 19.96 -20.53
C ASP A 221 2.24 18.58 -20.67
N LEU A 222 1.89 17.92 -21.77
CA LEU A 222 2.33 16.55 -22.03
C LEU A 222 3.85 16.49 -22.25
N GLN A 223 4.50 17.55 -22.74
CA GLN A 223 5.95 17.54 -23.01
C GLN A 223 6.74 17.47 -21.71
N GLN A 224 6.42 18.30 -20.73
CA GLN A 224 7.06 18.23 -19.43
C GLN A 224 6.72 16.93 -18.70
N ALA A 225 5.48 16.47 -18.78
CA ALA A 225 5.07 15.18 -18.21
C ALA A 225 5.89 14.01 -18.78
N ASP A 226 6.10 13.96 -20.10
CA ASP A 226 6.91 12.93 -20.77
C ASP A 226 8.36 12.94 -20.26
N ALA A 227 8.98 14.11 -20.18
CA ALA A 227 10.35 14.26 -19.70
C ALA A 227 10.49 13.75 -18.26
N LEU A 228 9.60 14.16 -17.36
CA LEU A 228 9.61 13.74 -15.96
C LEU A 228 9.35 12.23 -15.80
N PHE A 229 8.40 11.67 -16.55
CA PHE A 229 8.16 10.22 -16.54
C PHE A 229 9.36 9.44 -17.06
N ARG A 230 10.05 9.93 -18.10
CA ARG A 230 11.30 9.30 -18.58
C ARG A 230 12.39 9.34 -17.52
N THR A 231 12.58 10.47 -16.84
CA THR A 231 13.55 10.60 -15.73
C THR A 231 13.26 9.61 -14.60
N ALA A 232 12.01 9.51 -14.15
CA ALA A 232 11.64 8.57 -13.09
C ALA A 232 11.71 7.11 -13.56
N SER A 233 11.33 6.82 -14.81
CA SER A 233 11.42 5.48 -15.40
C SER A 233 12.86 5.02 -15.57
N SER A 234 13.79 5.91 -15.96
CA SER A 234 15.22 5.58 -16.06
C SER A 234 15.87 5.28 -14.72
N GLN A 235 15.26 5.75 -13.63
CA GLN A 235 15.66 5.43 -12.25
C GLN A 235 14.95 4.17 -11.70
N GLY A 236 14.23 3.44 -12.56
CA GLY A 236 13.58 2.18 -12.20
C GLY A 236 12.19 2.31 -11.57
N HIS A 237 11.60 3.51 -11.52
CA HIS A 237 10.29 3.71 -10.89
C HIS A 237 9.16 3.06 -11.71
N CYS A 238 8.58 1.97 -11.20
CA CYS A 238 7.65 1.12 -11.96
C CYS A 238 6.37 1.83 -12.41
N VAL A 239 5.78 2.66 -11.55
CA VAL A 239 4.57 3.45 -11.87
C VAL A 239 4.88 4.52 -12.92
N ALA A 240 6.12 5.04 -12.95
CA ALA A 240 6.52 6.03 -13.95
C ALA A 240 6.62 5.40 -15.33
N THR A 241 7.23 4.22 -15.42
CA THR A 241 7.30 3.40 -16.64
C THR A 241 5.89 3.11 -17.18
N PHE A 242 4.96 2.71 -16.30
CA PHE A 242 3.57 2.48 -16.68
C PHE A 242 2.87 3.74 -17.17
N ASN A 243 3.00 4.86 -16.45
CA ASN A 243 2.35 6.12 -16.82
C ASN A 243 2.93 6.71 -18.12
N LEU A 244 4.23 6.55 -18.37
CA LEU A 244 4.86 6.89 -19.65
C LEU A 244 4.25 6.08 -20.80
N ALA A 245 4.08 4.76 -20.61
CA ALA A 245 3.45 3.90 -21.60
C ALA A 245 2.01 4.33 -21.92
N VAL A 246 1.24 4.71 -20.89
CA VAL A 246 -0.12 5.25 -21.06
C VAL A 246 -0.10 6.58 -21.83
N LEU A 247 0.84 7.46 -21.52
CA LEU A 247 0.98 8.77 -22.18
C LEU A 247 1.35 8.62 -23.66
N LEU A 248 2.33 7.76 -23.98
CA LEU A 248 2.73 7.45 -25.36
C LEU A 248 1.62 6.73 -26.14
N GLN A 249 0.87 5.83 -25.50
CA GLN A 249 -0.30 5.22 -26.12
C GLN A 249 -1.35 6.26 -26.51
N LYS A 250 -1.61 7.27 -25.67
CA LYS A 250 -2.54 8.37 -25.98
C LYS A 250 -2.06 9.25 -27.14
N ARG A 251 -0.73 9.41 -27.30
CA ARG A 251 -0.11 10.14 -28.42
C ARG A 251 -0.08 9.37 -29.74
N GLY A 252 -0.23 8.05 -29.69
CA GLY A 252 -0.17 7.17 -30.85
C GLY A 252 1.19 6.48 -31.05
N ASP A 253 2.13 6.67 -30.12
CA ASP A 253 3.46 6.03 -30.13
C ASP A 253 3.38 4.59 -29.61
N LEU A 254 2.57 3.78 -30.29
CA LEU A 254 2.12 2.47 -29.82
C LEU A 254 3.26 1.43 -29.71
N GLN A 255 4.34 1.57 -30.48
CA GLN A 255 5.49 0.66 -30.39
C GLN A 255 6.30 0.89 -29.10
N GLU A 256 6.61 2.15 -28.80
CA GLU A 256 7.32 2.50 -27.57
C GLU A 256 6.45 2.24 -26.33
N ALA A 257 5.15 2.53 -26.41
CA ALA A 257 4.20 2.20 -25.35
C ALA A 257 4.18 0.68 -25.05
N GLU A 258 4.21 -0.18 -26.07
CA GLU A 258 4.30 -1.64 -25.87
C GLU A 258 5.59 -2.04 -25.15
N ALA A 259 6.74 -1.51 -25.56
CA ALA A 259 8.03 -1.80 -24.93
C ALA A 259 8.00 -1.41 -23.44
N LEU A 260 7.51 -0.21 -23.13
CA LEU A 260 7.40 0.26 -21.75
C LEU A 260 6.38 -0.53 -20.93
N TYR A 261 5.26 -0.97 -21.51
CA TYR A 261 4.35 -1.86 -20.80
C TYR A 261 5.02 -3.18 -20.46
N ARG A 262 5.83 -3.77 -21.36
CA ARG A 262 6.60 -4.99 -21.05
C ARG A 262 7.60 -4.76 -19.93
N THR A 263 8.31 -3.62 -19.95
CA THR A 263 9.22 -3.23 -18.86
C THR A 263 8.47 -3.10 -17.53
N ALA A 264 7.32 -2.42 -17.51
CA ALA A 264 6.50 -2.26 -16.31
C ALA A 264 6.00 -3.62 -15.78
N ILE A 265 5.67 -4.58 -16.65
CA ILE A 265 5.30 -5.95 -16.26
C ILE A 265 6.48 -6.67 -15.61
N SER A 266 7.70 -6.56 -16.19
CA SER A 266 8.90 -7.14 -15.57
C SER A 266 9.26 -6.49 -14.23
N GLN A 267 8.85 -5.24 -14.01
CA GLN A 267 8.95 -4.53 -12.74
C GLN A 267 7.80 -4.86 -11.76
N GLY A 268 6.92 -5.80 -12.09
CA GLY A 268 5.82 -6.24 -11.21
C GLY A 268 4.54 -5.40 -11.28
N HIS A 269 4.42 -4.45 -12.22
CA HIS A 269 3.25 -3.59 -12.33
C HIS A 269 2.05 -4.32 -12.98
N LEU A 270 1.21 -4.94 -12.18
CA LEU A 270 0.10 -5.81 -12.62
C LEU A 270 -0.87 -5.16 -13.63
N ARG A 271 -1.18 -3.86 -13.45
CA ARG A 271 -2.10 -3.15 -14.37
C ARG A 271 -1.52 -2.96 -15.78
N ALA A 272 -0.19 -3.06 -15.93
CA ALA A 272 0.47 -2.94 -17.24
C ALA A 272 0.10 -4.11 -18.17
N THR A 273 -0.05 -5.33 -17.62
CA THR A 273 -0.50 -6.52 -18.36
C THR A 273 -1.83 -6.29 -19.04
N SER A 274 -2.82 -5.76 -18.29
CA SER A 274 -4.15 -5.50 -18.83
C SER A 274 -4.13 -4.44 -19.94
N LYS A 275 -3.35 -3.36 -19.76
CA LYS A 275 -3.22 -2.30 -20.78
C LYS A 275 -2.52 -2.78 -22.05
N LEU A 276 -1.48 -3.61 -21.90
CA LEU A 276 -0.79 -4.23 -23.03
C LEU A 276 -1.68 -5.21 -23.79
N ALA A 277 -2.45 -6.04 -23.08
CA ALA A 277 -3.42 -6.94 -23.72
C ALA A 277 -4.43 -6.16 -24.58
N VAL A 278 -5.01 -5.08 -24.03
CA VAL A 278 -5.94 -4.21 -24.78
C VAL A 278 -5.25 -3.55 -26.00
N LEU A 279 -3.99 -3.13 -25.87
CA LEU A 279 -3.21 -2.57 -26.97
C LEU A 279 -3.02 -3.59 -28.10
N LEU A 280 -2.66 -4.84 -27.76
CA LEU A 280 -2.43 -5.93 -28.72
C LEU A 280 -3.72 -6.33 -29.43
N VAL A 281 -4.84 -6.42 -28.72
CA VAL A 281 -6.14 -6.69 -29.33
C VAL A 281 -6.54 -5.59 -30.32
N LYS A 282 -6.35 -4.32 -29.96
CA LYS A 282 -6.64 -3.19 -30.87
C LYS A 282 -5.79 -3.22 -32.15
N ARG A 283 -4.62 -3.85 -32.11
CA ARG A 283 -3.73 -4.07 -33.27
C ARG A 283 -4.07 -5.33 -34.07
N GLY A 284 -4.97 -6.19 -33.58
CA GLY A 284 -5.30 -7.48 -34.18
C GLY A 284 -4.41 -8.65 -33.75
N ASP A 285 -3.49 -8.43 -32.81
CA ASP A 285 -2.52 -9.42 -32.32
C ASP A 285 -3.12 -10.32 -31.21
N LEU A 286 -4.24 -10.98 -31.50
CA LEU A 286 -5.02 -11.77 -30.52
C LEU A 286 -4.18 -12.88 -29.86
N GLN A 287 -3.32 -13.56 -30.62
CA GLN A 287 -2.48 -14.64 -30.08
C GLN A 287 -1.49 -14.13 -29.03
N LYS A 288 -0.89 -12.95 -29.25
CA LYS A 288 0.04 -12.34 -28.28
C LYS A 288 -0.69 -11.86 -27.04
N ALA A 289 -1.88 -11.29 -27.20
CA ALA A 289 -2.73 -10.87 -26.09
C ALA A 289 -3.13 -12.07 -25.22
N GLU A 290 -3.52 -13.18 -25.84
CA GLU A 290 -3.90 -14.41 -25.13
C GLU A 290 -2.72 -15.03 -24.39
N ALA A 291 -1.56 -15.15 -25.04
CA ALA A 291 -0.35 -15.65 -24.40
C ALA A 291 0.04 -14.82 -23.17
N LEU A 292 -0.05 -13.48 -23.27
CA LEU A 292 0.23 -12.56 -22.17
C LEU A 292 -0.74 -12.73 -20.99
N CYS A 293 -2.03 -12.92 -21.26
CA CYS A 293 -3.02 -13.15 -20.21
C CYS A 293 -2.80 -14.52 -19.52
N ARG A 294 -2.44 -15.55 -20.28
CA ARG A 294 -2.12 -16.88 -19.72
C ARG A 294 -0.90 -16.81 -18.81
N THR A 295 0.20 -16.18 -19.23
CA THR A 295 1.39 -16.05 -18.38
C THR A 295 1.11 -15.28 -17.11
N ALA A 296 0.33 -14.19 -17.19
CA ALA A 296 -0.07 -13.43 -16.01
C ALA A 296 -0.91 -14.25 -15.02
N SER A 297 -1.84 -15.08 -15.52
CA SER A 297 -2.66 -15.96 -14.68
C SER A 297 -1.86 -17.08 -13.99
N MET A 298 -0.77 -17.54 -14.60
CA MET A 298 0.11 -18.55 -14.01
C MET A 298 1.11 -17.95 -13.02
N SER A 299 1.48 -16.67 -13.17
CA SER A 299 2.35 -15.97 -12.21
C SER A 299 1.65 -15.57 -10.91
N THR A 300 0.33 -15.60 -10.86
CA THR A 300 -0.45 -15.36 -9.63
C THR A 300 -0.66 -16.66 -8.85
N GLU A 301 0.40 -17.17 -8.23
CA GLU A 301 0.30 -18.19 -7.16
C GLU A 301 -0.26 -17.53 -5.87
N PRO A 302 -1.03 -18.28 -5.05
CA PRO A 302 -1.85 -17.71 -3.98
C PRO A 302 -1.03 -17.42 -2.71
N SER A 303 -0.39 -16.26 -2.64
CA SER A 303 0.10 -15.73 -1.37
C SER A 303 -0.36 -14.28 -1.18
N VAL A 304 -1.05 -14.06 -0.06
CA VAL A 304 -1.49 -12.79 0.55
C VAL A 304 -2.42 -11.87 -0.28
N ALA A 305 -2.45 -11.99 -1.61
CA ALA A 305 -3.36 -11.26 -2.50
C ALA A 305 -4.85 -11.66 -2.36
N SER A 306 -5.14 -12.73 -1.62
CA SER A 306 -6.48 -13.30 -1.46
C SER A 306 -7.36 -12.58 -0.43
N GLN A 307 -6.88 -11.59 0.33
CA GLN A 307 -7.73 -10.82 1.26
C GLN A 307 -8.23 -9.49 0.67
N GLN A 308 -7.47 -8.82 -0.18
CA GLN A 308 -7.94 -7.62 -0.89
C GLN A 308 -8.67 -7.94 -2.22
N ALA A 309 -8.48 -9.13 -2.78
CA ALA A 309 -9.24 -9.59 -3.95
C ALA A 309 -10.58 -10.28 -3.61
N ARG A 310 -10.88 -10.50 -2.32
CA ARG A 310 -12.14 -11.15 -1.88
C ARG A 310 -13.33 -10.20 -1.72
N SER A 311 -13.15 -8.89 -1.91
CA SER A 311 -14.27 -7.91 -1.93
C SER A 311 -14.65 -7.46 -3.35
N ALA A 312 -13.98 -7.95 -4.39
CA ALA A 312 -14.40 -7.78 -5.78
C ALA A 312 -14.66 -9.17 -6.36
N PRO A 313 -15.92 -9.54 -6.69
CA PRO A 313 -16.18 -10.81 -7.35
C PRO A 313 -15.39 -10.83 -8.67
N CYS A 314 -14.33 -11.63 -8.70
CA CYS A 314 -13.51 -11.91 -9.87
C CYS A 314 -14.33 -12.78 -10.82
N ASN A 315 -15.33 -12.16 -11.45
CA ASN A 315 -16.12 -12.69 -12.55
C ASN A 315 -16.08 -11.62 -13.64
N SER A 316 -14.88 -11.34 -14.15
CA SER A 316 -14.69 -10.17 -15.00
C SER A 316 -15.15 -10.47 -16.43
N LYS A 317 -16.37 -10.00 -16.70
CA LYS A 317 -16.98 -9.70 -18.01
C LYS A 317 -16.03 -9.00 -19.02
N LEU A 318 -14.84 -8.55 -18.58
CA LEU A 318 -13.76 -8.02 -19.40
C LEU A 318 -13.14 -9.05 -20.36
N ALA A 319 -13.05 -10.33 -19.97
CA ALA A 319 -12.58 -11.38 -20.89
C ALA A 319 -13.61 -11.67 -22.00
N GLN A 320 -14.90 -11.56 -21.69
CA GLN A 320 -16.00 -11.74 -22.65
C GLN A 320 -16.18 -10.53 -23.57
N PHE A 321 -15.92 -9.31 -23.10
CA PHE A 321 -16.06 -8.08 -23.90
C PHE A 321 -14.98 -7.94 -25.01
N VAL A 322 -13.82 -8.58 -24.83
CA VAL A 322 -12.66 -8.47 -25.72
C VAL A 322 -12.69 -9.47 -26.88
N LEU A 323 -13.46 -10.56 -26.76
CA LEU A 323 -13.47 -11.66 -27.74
C LEU A 323 -14.65 -11.64 -28.73
N GLY A 324 -15.57 -10.67 -28.65
CA GLY A 324 -16.68 -10.57 -29.61
C GLY A 324 -17.61 -11.78 -29.63
N GLU A 325 -17.58 -12.63 -28.60
CA GLU A 325 -18.58 -13.67 -28.39
C GLU A 325 -19.75 -13.04 -27.63
N THR A 326 -20.92 -12.97 -28.25
CA THR A 326 -22.15 -12.67 -27.53
C THR A 326 -22.31 -13.67 -26.39
N ALA A 327 -22.59 -13.20 -25.18
CA ALA A 327 -22.63 -13.99 -23.95
C ALA A 327 -23.68 -15.13 -23.91
N PHE A 328 -24.43 -15.34 -24.99
CA PHE A 328 -25.43 -16.38 -25.13
C PHE A 328 -25.25 -17.12 -26.46
N LYS A 329 -25.30 -18.45 -26.42
CA LYS A 329 -25.35 -19.34 -27.59
C LYS A 329 -26.81 -19.57 -27.98
N SER A 330 -27.05 -19.84 -29.27
CA SER A 330 -28.38 -20.25 -29.74
C SER A 330 -28.84 -21.50 -28.98
N GLY A 331 -30.06 -21.46 -28.44
CA GLY A 331 -30.60 -22.53 -27.59
C GLY A 331 -30.38 -22.34 -26.09
N ASP A 332 -29.61 -21.33 -25.65
CA ASP A 332 -29.46 -21.03 -24.23
C ASP A 332 -30.79 -20.59 -23.62
N ARG A 333 -31.02 -21.00 -22.37
CA ARG A 333 -32.17 -20.56 -21.57
C ARG A 333 -31.79 -19.37 -20.70
N VAL A 334 -32.57 -18.30 -20.81
CA VAL A 334 -32.38 -17.07 -20.05
C VAL A 334 -33.68 -16.70 -19.34
N GLN A 335 -33.57 -16.12 -18.16
CA GLN A 335 -34.70 -15.59 -17.41
C GLN A 335 -34.93 -14.14 -17.82
N ALA A 336 -36.17 -13.81 -18.22
CA ALA A 336 -36.55 -12.45 -18.58
C ALA A 336 -36.81 -11.59 -17.33
N HIS A 337 -36.29 -10.36 -17.32
CA HIS A 337 -36.61 -9.34 -16.33
C HIS A 337 -36.87 -7.98 -17.00
N GLY A 338 -37.80 -7.20 -16.45
CA GLY A 338 -38.15 -5.87 -16.96
C GLY A 338 -38.96 -5.86 -18.26
N LEU A 339 -39.53 -7.00 -18.68
CA LEU A 339 -40.30 -7.12 -19.93
C LEU A 339 -41.81 -7.21 -19.66
N THR A 340 -42.61 -6.71 -20.59
CA THR A 340 -44.08 -6.79 -20.57
C THR A 340 -44.60 -7.42 -21.86
N SER A 341 -45.69 -8.21 -21.74
CA SER A 341 -46.37 -8.83 -22.88
C SER A 341 -47.14 -7.79 -23.71
N VAL A 342 -47.62 -8.17 -24.89
CA VAL A 342 -48.47 -7.30 -25.74
C VAL A 342 -49.77 -6.89 -25.01
N GLY A 343 -50.17 -7.61 -23.96
CA GLY A 343 -51.27 -7.28 -23.06
C GLY A 343 -50.86 -6.60 -21.76
N ALA A 344 -49.66 -6.00 -21.68
CA ALA A 344 -49.10 -5.31 -20.50
C ALA A 344 -48.89 -6.20 -19.25
N VAL A 345 -48.80 -7.52 -19.42
CA VAL A 345 -48.50 -8.45 -18.31
C VAL A 345 -46.99 -8.52 -18.13
N ALA A 346 -46.48 -8.32 -16.92
CA ALA A 346 -45.05 -8.42 -16.63
C ALA A 346 -44.56 -9.86 -16.85
N LEU A 347 -43.48 -10.02 -17.61
CA LEU A 347 -42.87 -11.31 -17.96
C LEU A 347 -41.66 -11.65 -17.07
N ASN A 348 -41.59 -11.01 -15.90
CA ASN A 348 -40.49 -11.17 -14.96
C ASN A 348 -40.45 -12.61 -14.44
N GLY A 349 -39.30 -13.25 -14.58
CA GLY A 349 -39.06 -14.61 -14.08
C GLY A 349 -39.37 -15.72 -15.09
N HIS A 350 -39.94 -15.43 -16.27
CA HIS A 350 -40.21 -16.45 -17.28
C HIS A 350 -38.95 -16.91 -18.02
N CYS A 351 -38.93 -18.21 -18.36
CA CYS A 351 -37.89 -18.81 -19.20
C CYS A 351 -38.08 -18.35 -20.65
N ALA A 352 -37.00 -17.85 -21.23
CA ALA A 352 -36.90 -17.52 -22.64
C ALA A 352 -35.78 -18.35 -23.30
N THR A 353 -35.96 -18.74 -24.55
CA THR A 353 -34.93 -19.46 -25.33
C THR A 353 -34.34 -18.56 -26.38
N VAL A 354 -33.01 -18.48 -26.43
CA VAL A 354 -32.28 -17.66 -27.39
C VAL A 354 -32.37 -18.28 -28.78
N LEU A 355 -32.85 -17.49 -29.76
CA LEU A 355 -33.05 -17.94 -31.14
C LEU A 355 -31.78 -17.76 -31.99
N PRO A 356 -31.57 -18.60 -33.01
CA PRO A 356 -30.45 -18.44 -33.94
C PRO A 356 -30.59 -17.17 -34.77
N CYS A 357 -29.53 -16.37 -34.84
CA CYS A 357 -29.47 -15.16 -35.66
C CYS A 357 -29.13 -15.50 -37.11
N GLU A 358 -30.10 -15.93 -37.91
CA GLU A 358 -29.93 -16.07 -39.37
C GLU A 358 -30.63 -14.91 -40.10
N GLY A 359 -29.85 -14.07 -40.80
CA GLY A 359 -30.35 -13.01 -41.68
C GLY A 359 -29.78 -11.60 -41.43
N PRO A 360 -30.12 -10.62 -42.28
CA PRO A 360 -29.47 -9.29 -42.34
C PRO A 360 -29.70 -8.37 -41.12
N ALA A 361 -30.27 -8.89 -40.03
CA ALA A 361 -30.51 -8.21 -38.76
C ALA A 361 -29.23 -7.88 -37.96
N ARG A 362 -28.04 -8.07 -38.54
CA ARG A 362 -26.74 -7.63 -37.98
C ARG A 362 -26.60 -6.10 -37.85
N ARG A 363 -27.63 -5.32 -38.18
CA ARG A 363 -27.59 -3.85 -38.19
C ARG A 363 -28.63 -3.14 -37.33
N VAL A 364 -29.37 -3.83 -36.47
CA VAL A 364 -30.35 -3.15 -35.61
C VAL A 364 -30.07 -3.39 -34.12
N SER A 365 -29.45 -2.38 -33.52
CA SER A 365 -29.23 -2.13 -32.08
C SER A 365 -28.25 -3.05 -31.33
N GLY A 366 -27.31 -2.42 -30.62
CA GLY A 366 -26.27 -3.09 -29.83
C GLY A 366 -26.81 -4.05 -28.76
N ASP A 367 -25.93 -4.94 -28.33
CA ASP A 367 -26.00 -5.86 -27.16
C ASP A 367 -27.29 -6.67 -26.94
N ARG A 368 -28.26 -6.65 -27.86
CA ARG A 368 -29.58 -7.30 -27.70
C ARG A 368 -29.77 -8.48 -28.66
N VAL A 369 -30.27 -9.60 -28.13
CA VAL A 369 -30.50 -10.86 -28.87
C VAL A 369 -31.99 -11.26 -28.89
N PRO A 370 -32.48 -11.91 -29.97
CA PRO A 370 -33.85 -12.39 -30.03
C PRO A 370 -34.07 -13.63 -29.16
N VAL A 371 -35.15 -13.64 -28.38
CA VAL A 371 -35.57 -14.76 -27.54
C VAL A 371 -37.06 -15.05 -27.72
N GLU A 372 -37.45 -16.29 -27.49
CA GLU A 372 -38.84 -16.74 -27.45
C GLU A 372 -39.26 -17.07 -26.02
N ILE A 373 -40.37 -16.48 -25.56
CA ILE A 373 -40.93 -16.67 -24.21
C ILE A 373 -42.18 -17.54 -24.34
N GLY A 374 -42.27 -18.61 -23.54
CA GLY A 374 -43.25 -19.69 -23.66
C GLY A 374 -44.66 -19.24 -24.07
N GLY A 375 -45.02 -19.52 -25.34
CA GLY A 375 -46.37 -19.40 -25.87
C GLY A 375 -46.82 -18.05 -26.44
N GLY A 376 -45.96 -17.03 -26.62
CA GLY A 376 -46.46 -15.68 -26.93
C GLY A 376 -45.62 -14.69 -27.76
N GLY A 377 -44.55 -15.11 -28.43
CA GLY A 377 -43.87 -14.31 -29.46
C GLY A 377 -42.46 -13.82 -29.14
N GLN A 378 -41.72 -13.46 -30.20
CA GLN A 378 -40.30 -13.09 -30.16
C GLN A 378 -40.04 -11.70 -29.54
N ARG A 379 -38.94 -11.55 -28.80
CA ARG A 379 -38.50 -10.29 -28.18
C ARG A 379 -36.99 -10.12 -28.25
N LEU A 380 -36.51 -8.87 -28.26
CA LEU A 380 -35.10 -8.54 -28.15
C LEU A 380 -34.75 -8.29 -26.68
N VAL A 381 -33.69 -8.94 -26.18
CA VAL A 381 -33.26 -8.86 -24.79
C VAL A 381 -31.77 -8.56 -24.71
N GLY A 382 -31.40 -7.58 -23.88
CA GLY A 382 -30.01 -7.22 -23.57
C GLY A 382 -29.58 -7.66 -22.18
N PRO A 383 -28.31 -7.43 -21.80
CA PRO A 383 -27.76 -7.79 -20.49
C PRO A 383 -28.48 -7.13 -19.30
N GLU A 384 -29.18 -6.01 -19.53
CA GLU A 384 -29.99 -5.32 -18.53
C GLU A 384 -31.27 -6.07 -18.13
N ASN A 385 -31.78 -6.93 -19.02
CA ASN A 385 -33.11 -7.55 -18.94
C ASN A 385 -33.09 -9.09 -19.03
N SER A 386 -31.90 -9.71 -18.93
CA SER A 386 -31.71 -11.18 -18.97
C SER A 386 -30.73 -11.68 -17.90
N ARG A 387 -30.96 -12.90 -17.40
CA ARG A 387 -30.03 -13.66 -16.56
C ARG A 387 -29.91 -15.11 -17.04
N PRO A 388 -28.74 -15.78 -16.90
CA PRO A 388 -28.60 -17.20 -17.19
C PRO A 388 -29.51 -18.04 -16.28
N TRP A 389 -30.13 -19.09 -16.83
CA TRP A 389 -31.03 -19.96 -16.06
C TRP A 389 -30.33 -20.75 -14.94
N SER A 390 -28.99 -20.79 -14.90
CA SER A 390 -28.22 -21.49 -13.87
C SER A 390 -28.16 -20.77 -12.51
N ASP A 391 -28.58 -19.50 -12.44
CA ASP A 391 -28.55 -18.70 -11.20
C ASP A 391 -29.90 -18.76 -10.45
N VAL A 392 -30.46 -19.96 -10.27
CA VAL A 392 -31.66 -20.16 -9.43
C VAL A 392 -31.21 -20.48 -8.01
N GLU A 393 -31.14 -19.45 -7.17
CA GLU A 393 -31.50 -19.60 -5.76
C GLU A 393 -33.02 -19.79 -5.69
N GLU A 394 -33.46 -20.81 -4.94
CA GLU A 394 -34.87 -21.03 -4.58
C GLU A 394 -35.45 -19.77 -3.91
N LEU A 395 -36.13 -18.93 -4.69
CA LEU A 395 -37.20 -18.09 -4.16
C LEU A 395 -38.44 -18.95 -4.09
N GLY A 396 -38.69 -19.45 -2.88
CA GLY A 396 -39.81 -20.32 -2.53
C GLY A 396 -41.17 -19.75 -2.94
N ASP A 397 -42.08 -20.70 -3.17
CA ASP A 397 -43.52 -20.53 -3.26
C ASP A 397 -44.06 -19.41 -2.37
N VAL A 398 -44.76 -18.43 -2.96
CA VAL A 398 -46.06 -18.01 -2.43
C VAL A 398 -47.02 -17.71 -3.59
N THR A 399 -48.03 -18.55 -3.66
CA THR A 399 -49.25 -18.46 -4.46
C THR A 399 -50.11 -17.24 -4.09
N ALA A 400 -50.96 -16.85 -5.03
CA ALA A 400 -51.92 -15.75 -4.95
C ALA A 400 -52.91 -15.81 -3.77
N GLN A 401 -53.28 -14.63 -3.24
CA GLN A 401 -54.62 -14.16 -2.84
C GLN A 401 -54.49 -12.78 -2.15
N ALA A 402 -54.96 -11.66 -2.72
CA ALA A 402 -56.33 -11.16 -2.77
C ALA A 402 -56.85 -10.49 -1.47
N THR A 403 -57.15 -9.18 -1.59
CA THR A 403 -58.14 -8.36 -0.85
C THR A 403 -57.86 -7.86 0.58
N GLY A 404 -58.19 -6.57 0.82
CA GLY A 404 -58.80 -6.16 2.11
C GLY A 404 -58.18 -4.98 2.88
N SER A 405 -58.60 -3.76 2.50
CA SER A 405 -58.94 -2.60 3.33
C SER A 405 -58.61 -2.50 4.85
N ALA A 406 -58.18 -1.28 5.23
CA ALA A 406 -58.66 -0.44 6.36
C ALA A 406 -57.87 -0.35 7.69
N SER A 407 -57.48 0.91 7.96
CA SER A 407 -57.58 1.71 9.21
C SER A 407 -56.72 1.41 10.46
N ARG A 408 -56.00 2.48 10.89
CA ARG A 408 -55.81 3.08 12.24
C ARG A 408 -55.90 2.13 13.45
N THR A 409 -54.97 2.10 14.41
CA THR A 409 -54.69 3.13 15.43
C THR A 409 -53.43 2.79 16.26
N ALA A 410 -52.90 3.82 16.93
CA ALA A 410 -51.74 3.83 17.84
C ALA A 410 -51.74 2.80 18.98
N ALA A 411 -50.54 2.38 19.42
CA ALA A 411 -50.06 2.59 20.78
C ALA A 411 -48.58 2.18 20.91
N THR A 412 -47.87 3.02 21.66
CA THR A 412 -46.50 2.95 22.17
C THR A 412 -46.18 1.67 22.95
N SER A 413 -44.95 1.14 22.81
CA SER A 413 -44.04 0.94 23.94
C SER A 413 -42.70 0.28 23.53
N SER A 414 -41.63 0.84 24.08
CA SER A 414 -40.50 0.12 24.69
C SER A 414 -39.48 -0.57 23.77
N LEU A 415 -38.35 0.15 23.62
CA LEU A 415 -37.00 -0.28 24.00
C LEU A 415 -36.53 -1.68 23.59
N ALA A 416 -35.44 -1.64 22.84
CA ALA A 416 -34.15 -2.29 23.13
C ALA A 416 -33.63 -3.09 21.93
N ASP A 417 -32.53 -2.55 21.42
CA ASP A 417 -31.43 -3.22 20.75
C ASP A 417 -31.72 -3.98 19.44
N GLY A 418 -31.41 -3.25 18.36
CA GLY A 418 -31.08 -3.83 17.08
C GLY A 418 -29.90 -4.79 17.19
N SER A 419 -30.09 -5.96 16.58
CA SER A 419 -29.35 -6.35 15.38
C SER A 419 -28.18 -5.42 14.98
N SER A 420 -26.99 -5.85 14.59
CA SER A 420 -26.47 -7.17 14.23
C SER A 420 -25.19 -6.86 13.44
N ILE A 421 -24.14 -7.66 13.62
CA ILE A 421 -23.33 -8.23 12.53
C ILE A 421 -22.23 -7.35 11.85
N ARG A 422 -21.08 -8.03 11.66
CA ARG A 422 -19.96 -7.90 10.68
C ARG A 422 -18.71 -7.08 11.10
N THR A 423 -17.61 -7.72 11.55
CA THR A 423 -16.48 -8.29 10.75
C THR A 423 -15.88 -7.22 9.82
N VAL A 424 -14.87 -6.44 10.19
CA VAL A 424 -13.43 -6.76 10.33
C VAL A 424 -12.86 -7.55 9.18
N ASP A 425 -12.13 -6.84 8.31
CA ASP A 425 -10.95 -7.22 7.50
C ASP A 425 -10.92 -6.34 6.23
N LEU A 426 -9.83 -5.78 5.68
CA LEU A 426 -8.38 -5.82 5.88
C LEU A 426 -7.76 -4.74 4.98
N ALA A 427 -6.77 -3.99 5.46
CA ALA A 427 -5.91 -3.15 4.62
C ALA A 427 -4.44 -3.51 4.86
N PHE A 428 -3.83 -4.14 3.86
CA PHE A 428 -2.44 -4.59 3.87
C PHE A 428 -1.47 -3.47 3.47
N ALA A 429 -0.31 -3.53 4.09
CA ALA A 429 0.83 -2.64 3.99
C ALA A 429 1.74 -2.93 2.78
N ALA A 430 2.37 -1.88 2.27
CA ALA A 430 3.63 -1.86 1.54
C ALA A 430 4.27 -0.49 1.84
N GLY A 431 5.55 -0.30 2.09
CA GLY A 431 6.72 -1.15 2.22
C GLY A 431 7.87 -0.21 2.63
N CYS A 432 8.86 -0.69 3.38
CA CYS A 432 10.11 0.02 3.63
C CYS A 432 11.22 -1.02 3.82
N GLU A 433 11.94 -1.33 2.75
CA GLU A 433 13.35 -1.72 2.84
C GLU A 433 14.11 -0.69 2.02
N GLY A 434 14.69 0.27 2.75
CA GLY A 434 15.70 1.19 2.24
C GLY A 434 16.93 0.96 3.10
N GLU A 435 17.91 0.24 2.54
CA GLU A 435 19.25 0.15 3.11
C GLU A 435 19.94 1.52 2.95
N LEU A 436 20.44 2.00 4.08
CA LEU A 436 21.28 3.17 4.23
C LEU A 436 22.72 2.79 3.83
N GLU A 437 23.20 3.29 2.70
CA GLU A 437 24.63 3.55 2.51
C GLU A 437 24.85 5.07 2.51
N ALA A 438 25.43 5.53 3.61
CA ALA A 438 26.00 6.85 3.75
C ALA A 438 27.42 6.83 3.16
N ASP A 439 27.68 7.69 2.18
CA ASP A 439 29.05 7.98 1.72
C ASP A 439 29.50 9.32 2.34
N PRO A 440 30.67 9.41 2.99
CA PRO A 440 31.10 10.64 3.65
C PRO A 440 31.91 11.54 2.70
N ALA A 441 31.57 12.83 2.76
CA ALA A 441 32.43 13.97 2.47
C ALA A 441 32.91 14.17 1.01
N THR A 442 32.22 15.01 0.25
CA THR A 442 32.71 16.34 -0.17
C THR A 442 31.58 17.21 -0.72
#